data_AF-A0A4U0VF85-F1
#
_entry.id   AF-A0A4U0VF85-F1
#
_cell.length_a   1.000
_cell.length_b   1.000
_cell.length_c   1.000
_cell.angle_alpha   90.00
_cell.angle_beta   90.00
_cell.angle_gamma   90.00
#
_symmetry.space_group_name_H-M   'P 1'
#
loop_
_entity.id
_entity.type
_entity.pdbx_description
1 polymer ?
#
loop_
_entity_poly.entity_id
_entity_poly.type
_entity_poly.pdbx_seq_one_letter_code
_entity_poly.pdbx_strand_id
1 'polypeptide(L)'
;MEQVDNGSVREDEEPEKKQKSRRPPNTAFRQQRLKAWQPILTPKTVLPLFFAVGIIFAPIGGLLLWASAKVQEISIDYSTCAQVAPQCVDGTTPPTGNDASRIPSSKLSSYFKNTTSPADAPTWCYTNTSEAQTYGGQRNLPGKTICHIQFFIPDTLDPPVLLYYQLTNFYQNHRRGSGPQHQW
;
A
#
# COMPACT_ATOMS: atom_id res chain seq x y z
N MET A 1 -63.30 81.09 -16.77
CA MET A 1 -62.88 80.96 -15.37
C MET A 1 -62.08 79.68 -15.21
N GLU A 2 -60.77 79.83 -15.08
CA GLU A 2 -59.92 79.22 -14.06
C GLU A 2 -60.65 78.47 -12.93
N GLN A 3 -60.20 77.24 -12.59
CA GLN A 3 -59.36 76.92 -11.41
C GLN A 3 -59.30 75.37 -11.23
N VAL A 4 -58.10 74.73 -11.22
CA VAL A 4 -57.21 74.48 -10.04
C VAL A 4 -57.87 73.43 -9.13
N ASP A 5 -57.30 72.33 -8.67
CA ASP A 5 -55.95 71.73 -8.63
C ASP A 5 -56.17 70.32 -8.03
N ASN A 6 -55.10 69.52 -8.01
CA ASN A 6 -54.60 68.87 -6.80
C ASN A 6 -54.40 67.35 -6.92
N GLY A 7 -53.14 66.96 -6.71
CA GLY A 7 -52.86 65.83 -5.83
C GLY A 7 -52.50 64.51 -6.51
N SER A 8 -51.20 64.29 -6.65
CA SER A 8 -50.55 63.00 -6.89
C SER A 8 -50.92 61.93 -5.85
N VAL A 9 -51.14 60.68 -6.28
CA VAL A 9 -50.85 59.48 -5.48
C VAL A 9 -50.28 58.40 -6.39
N ARG A 10 -49.08 57.92 -6.04
CA ARG A 10 -48.50 56.68 -6.58
C ARG A 10 -49.33 55.53 -6.05
N GLU A 11 -49.88 54.70 -6.93
CA GLU A 11 -50.41 53.39 -6.55
C GLU A 11 -49.57 52.31 -7.22
N ASP A 12 -48.97 51.54 -6.32
CA ASP A 12 -48.09 50.41 -6.54
C ASP A 12 -48.74 49.34 -7.44
N GLU A 13 -47.92 48.69 -8.28
CA GLU A 13 -48.34 47.50 -9.02
C GLU A 13 -48.86 46.43 -8.06
N GLU A 14 -50.18 46.18 -8.08
CA GLU A 14 -50.77 45.07 -7.33
C GLU A 14 -50.17 43.73 -7.82
N PRO A 15 -49.79 42.83 -6.89
CA PRO A 15 -49.27 41.52 -7.24
C PRO A 15 -50.41 40.65 -7.78
N GLU A 16 -50.35 40.36 -9.08
CA GLU A 16 -51.29 39.49 -9.77
C GLU A 16 -51.47 38.17 -8.99
N LYS A 17 -52.69 37.87 -8.53
CA LYS A 17 -53.01 36.65 -7.76
C LYS A 17 -52.71 35.42 -8.59
N LYS A 18 -51.55 34.78 -8.35
CA LYS A 18 -51.19 33.48 -8.94
C LYS A 18 -52.27 32.44 -8.59
N GLN A 19 -53.11 32.10 -9.57
CA GLN A 19 -54.01 30.95 -9.49
C GLN A 19 -53.21 29.71 -9.07
N LYS A 20 -53.64 29.05 -7.98
CA LYS A 20 -53.06 27.79 -7.50
C LYS A 20 -53.31 26.69 -8.54
N SER A 21 -52.42 26.59 -9.51
CA SER A 21 -52.40 25.50 -10.48
C SER A 21 -51.80 24.26 -9.85
N ARG A 22 -52.50 23.12 -9.94
CA ARG A 22 -51.99 21.80 -9.54
C ARG A 22 -51.07 21.19 -10.60
N ARG A 23 -50.85 21.89 -11.72
CA ARG A 23 -49.96 21.41 -12.77
C ARG A 23 -48.51 21.50 -12.30
N PRO A 24 -47.72 20.43 -12.46
CA PRO A 24 -46.32 20.49 -12.12
C PRO A 24 -45.60 21.57 -12.96
N PRO A 25 -44.61 22.28 -12.38
CA PRO A 25 -43.83 23.30 -13.07
C PRO A 25 -43.21 22.76 -14.36
N ASN A 26 -43.32 23.54 -15.45
CA ASN A 26 -42.74 23.21 -16.75
C ASN A 26 -41.26 23.58 -16.80
N THR A 27 -40.46 22.96 -15.92
CA THR A 27 -39.00 23.13 -15.89
C THR A 27 -38.32 21.86 -16.40
N ALA A 28 -37.20 22.03 -17.13
CA ALA A 28 -36.45 20.93 -17.74
C ALA A 28 -36.02 19.85 -16.73
N PHE A 29 -35.75 20.25 -15.49
CA PHE A 29 -35.41 19.36 -14.38
C PHE A 29 -36.61 18.49 -13.96
N ARG A 30 -37.77 19.09 -13.68
CA ARG A 30 -38.97 18.33 -13.22
C ARG A 30 -39.57 17.44 -14.32
N GLN A 31 -39.30 17.75 -15.57
CA GLN A 31 -39.77 16.96 -16.72
C GLN A 31 -38.74 15.95 -17.23
N GLN A 32 -37.58 15.82 -16.57
CA GLN A 32 -36.48 14.93 -16.98
C GLN A 32 -35.98 15.19 -18.42
N ARG A 33 -36.00 16.47 -18.83
CA ARG A 33 -35.53 16.95 -20.16
C ARG A 33 -34.20 17.70 -20.05
N LEU A 34 -33.42 17.39 -19.02
CA LEU A 34 -32.09 17.94 -18.87
C LEU A 34 -31.23 17.50 -20.05
N LYS A 35 -30.32 18.37 -20.48
CA LYS A 35 -29.40 18.06 -21.57
C LYS A 35 -28.45 16.95 -21.11
N ALA A 36 -28.77 15.72 -21.50
CA ALA A 36 -27.93 14.56 -21.27
C ALA A 36 -27.07 14.31 -22.50
N TRP A 37 -25.83 13.90 -22.29
CA TRP A 37 -25.00 13.34 -23.33
C TRP A 37 -25.12 11.82 -23.26
N GLN A 38 -25.57 11.20 -24.35
CA GLN A 38 -25.56 9.75 -24.50
C GLN A 38 -24.30 9.35 -25.28
N PRO A 39 -23.25 8.82 -24.62
CA PRO A 39 -22.11 8.26 -25.33
C PRO A 39 -22.53 6.99 -26.04
N ILE A 40 -22.73 7.06 -27.35
CA ILE A 40 -22.92 5.87 -28.18
C ILE A 40 -21.52 5.38 -28.56
N LEU A 41 -21.08 4.27 -27.95
CA LEU A 41 -19.78 3.65 -28.23
C LEU A 41 -19.81 3.02 -29.64
N THR A 42 -19.47 3.82 -30.64
CA THR A 42 -19.30 3.37 -32.02
C THR A 42 -17.84 3.06 -32.32
N PRO A 43 -17.51 2.07 -33.19
CA PRO A 43 -16.13 1.73 -33.51
C PRO A 43 -15.28 2.92 -33.98
N LYS A 44 -15.91 3.91 -34.63
CA LYS A 44 -15.26 5.15 -35.10
C LYS A 44 -14.79 6.08 -33.98
N THR A 45 -15.39 5.99 -32.80
CA THR A 45 -15.04 6.81 -31.62
C THR A 45 -14.20 6.03 -30.61
N VAL A 46 -14.47 4.73 -30.49
CA VAL A 46 -13.80 3.85 -29.53
C VAL A 46 -12.38 3.50 -29.96
N LEU A 47 -12.14 3.28 -31.25
CA LEU A 47 -10.81 2.93 -31.77
C LEU A 47 -9.75 4.03 -31.51
N PRO A 48 -9.97 5.31 -31.87
CA PRO A 48 -8.99 6.36 -31.57
C PRO A 48 -8.83 6.61 -30.06
N LEU A 49 -9.88 6.43 -29.26
CA LEU A 49 -9.80 6.51 -27.80
C LEU A 49 -8.83 5.45 -27.23
N PHE A 50 -8.94 4.19 -27.67
CA PHE A 50 -8.03 3.14 -27.24
C PHE A 50 -6.58 3.41 -27.65
N PHE A 51 -6.34 3.92 -28.86
CA PHE A 51 -5.00 4.32 -29.27
C PHE A 51 -4.43 5.46 -28.43
N ALA A 52 -5.25 6.48 -28.11
CA ALA A 52 -4.82 7.58 -27.23
C ALA A 52 -4.44 7.08 -25.83
N VAL A 53 -5.28 6.24 -25.23
CA VAL A 53 -5.00 5.61 -23.92
C VAL A 53 -3.75 4.74 -23.99
N GLY A 54 -3.60 3.95 -25.06
CA GLY A 54 -2.43 3.09 -25.27
C GLY A 54 -1.13 3.88 -25.40
N ILE A 55 -1.12 4.97 -26.17
CA ILE A 55 0.05 5.86 -26.33
C ILE A 55 0.45 6.53 -25.01
N ILE A 56 -0.51 6.81 -24.13
CA ILE A 56 -0.24 7.37 -22.81
C ILE A 56 0.25 6.28 -21.84
N PHE A 57 -0.39 5.11 -21.83
CA PHE A 57 -0.07 4.04 -20.88
C PHE A 57 1.17 3.23 -21.25
N ALA A 58 1.54 3.14 -22.53
CA ALA A 58 2.75 2.45 -22.95
C ALA A 58 4.03 3.06 -22.35
N PRO A 59 4.31 4.39 -22.45
CA PRO A 59 5.50 4.98 -21.84
C PRO A 59 5.43 4.96 -20.31
N ILE A 60 4.26 5.16 -19.71
CA ILE A 60 4.08 5.06 -18.25
C ILE A 60 4.38 3.63 -17.77
N GLY A 61 3.83 2.62 -18.44
CA GLY A 61 4.08 1.22 -18.13
C GLY A 61 5.55 0.85 -18.31
N GLY A 62 6.19 1.32 -19.38
CA GLY A 62 7.63 1.16 -19.60
C GLY A 62 8.47 1.79 -18.48
N LEU A 63 8.14 3.01 -18.06
CA LEU A 63 8.80 3.72 -16.96
C LEU A 63 8.62 2.97 -15.63
N LEU A 64 7.41 2.50 -15.34
CA LEU A 64 7.10 1.74 -14.12
C LEU A 64 7.83 0.40 -14.08
N LEU A 65 7.86 -0.33 -15.20
CA LEU A 65 8.59 -1.59 -15.29
C LEU A 65 10.10 -1.38 -15.11
N TRP A 66 10.66 -0.34 -15.74
CA TRP A 66 12.06 0.01 -15.57
C TRP A 66 12.38 0.40 -14.11
N ALA A 67 11.51 1.18 -13.47
CA ALA A 67 11.68 1.54 -12.06
C ALA A 67 11.60 0.30 -11.16
N SER A 68 10.65 -0.62 -11.43
CA SER A 68 10.52 -1.87 -10.68
C SER A 68 11.73 -2.79 -10.85
N ALA A 69 12.33 -2.85 -12.04
CA ALA A 69 13.50 -3.69 -12.31
C ALA A 69 14.80 -3.18 -11.66
N LYS A 70 14.80 -1.95 -11.16
CA LYS A 70 15.94 -1.38 -10.42
C LYS A 70 15.97 -1.76 -8.95
N VAL A 71 14.86 -2.22 -8.39
CA VAL A 71 14.77 -2.59 -6.98
C VAL A 71 15.63 -3.82 -6.73
N GLN A 72 16.53 -3.71 -5.75
CA GLN A 72 17.36 -4.81 -5.28
C GLN A 72 16.82 -5.28 -3.92
N GLU A 73 16.56 -6.58 -3.78
CA GLU A 73 16.01 -7.14 -2.55
C GLU A 73 16.53 -8.55 -2.26
N ILE A 74 16.57 -8.89 -0.98
CA ILE A 74 16.80 -10.26 -0.49
C ILE A 74 15.80 -10.57 0.60
N SER A 75 15.10 -11.69 0.45
CA SER A 75 14.12 -12.21 1.40
C SER A 75 14.54 -13.60 1.85
N ILE A 76 14.63 -13.78 3.16
CA ILE A 76 15.10 -15.01 3.81
C ILE A 76 14.03 -15.45 4.81
N ASP A 77 13.43 -16.62 4.58
CA ASP A 77 12.51 -17.25 5.53
C ASP A 77 13.28 -17.96 6.66
N TYR A 78 13.29 -17.34 7.84
CA TYR A 78 13.96 -17.84 9.03
C TYR A 78 13.02 -18.61 9.99
N SER A 79 11.78 -18.89 9.60
CA SER A 79 10.75 -19.50 10.47
C SER A 79 11.17 -20.83 11.13
N THR A 80 11.95 -21.64 10.42
CA THR A 80 12.37 -22.99 10.87
C THR A 80 13.80 -23.04 11.40
N CYS A 81 14.43 -21.89 11.62
CA CYS A 81 15.83 -21.82 12.03
C CYS A 81 16.08 -22.61 13.32
N ALA A 82 15.22 -22.47 14.33
CA ALA A 82 15.35 -23.15 15.61
C ALA A 82 15.23 -24.69 15.54
N GLN A 83 14.69 -25.23 14.44
CA GLN A 83 14.43 -26.67 14.30
C GLN A 83 15.45 -27.36 13.38
N VAL A 84 15.94 -26.65 12.37
CA VAL A 84 16.71 -27.23 11.25
C VAL A 84 18.15 -26.73 11.22
N ALA A 85 18.43 -25.52 11.70
CA ALA A 85 19.80 -25.00 11.68
C ALA A 85 20.66 -25.72 12.72
N PRO A 86 21.98 -25.87 12.50
CA PRO A 86 22.89 -26.37 13.51
C PRO A 86 23.10 -25.35 14.65
N GLN A 87 23.58 -25.82 15.80
CA GLN A 87 24.01 -24.92 16.87
C GLN A 87 25.34 -24.24 16.48
N CYS A 88 25.45 -22.93 16.68
CA CYS A 88 26.71 -22.22 16.43
C CYS A 88 27.79 -22.70 17.42
N VAL A 89 29.05 -22.74 16.96
CA VAL A 89 30.21 -23.02 17.82
C VAL A 89 30.56 -21.77 18.64
N ASP A 90 30.90 -21.97 19.92
CA ASP A 90 31.15 -20.90 20.87
C ASP A 90 32.25 -19.93 20.39
N GLY A 91 31.87 -18.67 20.18
CA GLY A 91 32.80 -17.54 20.02
C GLY A 91 32.82 -16.82 18.66
N THR A 92 32.15 -17.33 17.62
CA THR A 92 32.15 -16.68 16.29
C THR A 92 30.72 -16.40 15.79
N THR A 93 30.25 -15.18 16.01
CA THR A 93 29.04 -14.63 15.37
C THR A 93 29.46 -13.54 14.39
N PRO A 94 29.18 -13.64 13.09
CA PRO A 94 28.49 -14.70 12.36
C PRO A 94 29.38 -15.93 12.09
N PRO A 95 28.82 -17.13 11.92
CA PRO A 95 29.58 -18.36 11.71
C PRO A 95 30.27 -18.36 10.32
N THR A 96 31.59 -18.39 10.28
CA THR A 96 32.40 -18.53 9.06
C THR A 96 33.01 -19.92 9.01
N GLY A 97 32.29 -20.92 8.49
CA GLY A 97 32.82 -22.28 8.37
C GLY A 97 31.78 -23.40 8.35
N ASN A 98 32.24 -24.62 8.69
CA ASN A 98 31.47 -25.87 8.77
C ASN A 98 30.32 -25.84 9.80
N ASP A 99 30.24 -24.79 10.61
CA ASP A 99 29.32 -24.63 11.73
C ASP A 99 28.00 -23.94 11.34
N ALA A 100 27.93 -23.45 10.10
CA ALA A 100 26.71 -22.91 9.51
C ALA A 100 26.22 -23.82 8.40
N SER A 101 24.92 -24.14 8.43
CA SER A 101 24.29 -24.84 7.32
C SER A 101 23.80 -23.84 6.27
N ARG A 102 23.73 -24.25 5.01
CA ARG A 102 23.17 -23.43 3.93
C ARG A 102 21.65 -23.33 4.09
N ILE A 103 21.11 -22.14 3.89
CA ILE A 103 19.66 -21.96 3.86
C ILE A 103 19.12 -22.62 2.59
N PRO A 104 18.06 -23.45 2.67
CA PRO A 104 17.45 -24.06 1.50
C PRO A 104 17.01 -23.01 0.47
N SER A 105 17.22 -23.29 -0.82
CA SER A 105 16.83 -22.37 -1.91
C SER A 105 15.33 -22.07 -1.94
N SER A 106 14.48 -22.95 -1.41
CA SER A 106 13.04 -22.72 -1.28
C SER A 106 12.66 -21.61 -0.30
N LYS A 107 13.57 -21.25 0.61
CA LYS A 107 13.40 -20.22 1.64
C LYS A 107 14.13 -18.92 1.32
N LEU A 108 14.73 -18.84 0.14
CA LEU A 108 15.53 -17.71 -0.30
C LEU A 108 14.94 -17.14 -1.59
N SER A 109 14.69 -15.85 -1.58
CA SER A 109 14.39 -15.08 -2.79
C SER A 109 15.31 -13.88 -2.85
N SER A 110 16.04 -13.72 -3.95
CA SER A 110 17.01 -12.63 -4.12
C SER A 110 16.92 -12.04 -5.52
N TYR A 111 16.86 -10.73 -5.59
CA TYR A 111 16.87 -9.95 -6.82
C TYR A 111 18.01 -8.94 -6.75
N PHE A 112 19.12 -9.27 -7.39
CA PHE A 112 20.30 -8.41 -7.55
C PHE A 112 20.68 -8.30 -9.02
N LYS A 113 21.38 -7.24 -9.38
CA LYS A 113 21.87 -7.02 -10.75
C LYS A 113 23.04 -7.95 -11.05
N ASN A 114 23.92 -8.15 -10.06
CA ASN A 114 25.06 -9.05 -10.16
C ASN A 114 24.76 -10.44 -9.58
N THR A 115 25.41 -11.47 -10.11
CA THR A 115 25.20 -12.86 -9.70
C THR A 115 25.99 -13.16 -8.43
N THR A 116 25.36 -13.91 -7.52
CA THR A 116 26.02 -14.41 -6.30
C THR A 116 26.60 -15.80 -6.60
N SER A 117 27.85 -16.04 -6.23
CA SER A 117 28.47 -17.36 -6.39
C SER A 117 27.80 -18.38 -5.45
N PRO A 118 27.74 -19.68 -5.80
CA PRO A 118 27.30 -20.71 -4.86
C PRO A 118 28.11 -20.77 -3.55
N ALA A 119 29.31 -20.17 -3.52
CA ALA A 119 30.12 -20.02 -2.32
C ALA A 119 29.56 -18.99 -1.33
N ASP A 120 28.88 -17.96 -1.86
CA ASP A 120 28.32 -16.83 -1.09
C ASP A 120 26.85 -17.07 -0.71
N ALA A 121 26.39 -18.32 -0.83
CA ALA A 121 25.04 -18.71 -0.45
C ALA A 121 24.80 -18.42 1.04
N PRO A 122 23.63 -17.89 1.42
CA PRO A 122 23.37 -17.51 2.80
C PRO A 122 23.36 -18.73 3.72
N THR A 123 23.90 -18.55 4.92
CA THR A 123 24.04 -19.58 5.92
C THR A 123 23.39 -19.17 7.23
N TRP A 124 23.02 -20.16 8.04
CA TRP A 124 22.39 -19.95 9.34
C TRP A 124 22.90 -20.92 10.41
N CYS A 125 22.84 -20.49 11.66
CA CYS A 125 23.00 -21.31 12.85
C CYS A 125 22.17 -20.70 13.99
N TYR A 126 21.91 -21.46 15.06
CA TYR A 126 21.22 -20.95 16.24
C TYR A 126 22.07 -21.06 17.51
N THR A 127 21.78 -20.20 18.48
CA THR A 127 22.33 -20.28 19.84
C THR A 127 21.18 -20.28 20.83
N ASN A 128 21.28 -21.08 21.90
CA ASN A 128 20.33 -21.05 23.01
C ASN A 128 20.95 -20.28 24.16
N THR A 129 20.35 -19.16 24.52
CA THR A 129 20.74 -18.40 25.71
C THR A 129 19.95 -18.94 26.90
N SER A 130 20.64 -19.48 27.91
CA SER A 130 20.02 -19.97 29.15
C SER A 130 19.70 -18.85 30.16
N GLU A 131 20.13 -17.62 29.89
CA GLU A 131 19.86 -16.47 30.76
C GLU A 131 18.39 -16.04 30.66
N ALA A 132 17.73 -15.96 31.82
CA ALA A 132 16.42 -15.35 31.92
C ALA A 132 16.56 -13.83 31.68
N GLN A 133 16.17 -13.37 30.49
CA GLN A 133 16.19 -11.95 30.19
C GLN A 133 14.99 -11.27 30.87
N THR A 134 15.27 -10.29 31.75
CA THR A 134 14.26 -9.44 32.37
C THR A 134 13.90 -8.29 31.44
N TYR A 135 12.76 -8.38 30.75
CA TYR A 135 12.21 -7.21 30.05
C TYR A 135 11.47 -6.32 31.05
N GLY A 136 11.91 -5.06 31.20
CA GLY A 136 11.26 -4.08 32.08
C GLY A 136 11.25 -4.48 33.57
N GLY A 137 12.21 -5.30 34.01
CA GLY A 137 12.38 -5.68 35.42
C GLY A 137 11.35 -6.67 36.00
N GLN A 138 10.40 -7.19 35.21
CA GLN A 138 9.27 -7.98 35.77
C GLN A 138 8.97 -9.31 35.08
N ARG A 139 9.56 -9.63 33.92
CA ARG A 139 9.31 -10.92 33.25
C ARG A 139 10.61 -11.68 33.01
N ASN A 140 10.78 -12.80 33.71
CA ASN A 140 11.80 -13.80 33.39
C ASN A 140 11.31 -14.59 32.17
N LEU A 141 11.84 -14.29 30.98
CA LEU A 141 11.63 -15.15 29.82
C LEU A 141 12.57 -16.37 29.92
N PRO A 142 12.05 -17.61 29.91
CA PRO A 142 12.90 -18.78 29.83
C PRO A 142 13.71 -18.74 28.52
N GLY A 143 14.86 -19.41 28.53
CA GLY A 143 15.94 -19.25 27.57
C GLY A 143 15.52 -18.96 26.12
N LYS A 144 16.19 -17.99 25.51
CA LYS A 144 15.88 -17.48 24.18
C LYS A 144 16.75 -18.17 23.13
N THR A 145 16.13 -18.69 22.08
CA THR A 145 16.84 -19.12 20.88
C THR A 145 17.08 -17.93 19.96
N ILE A 146 18.34 -17.69 19.59
CA ILE A 146 18.76 -16.63 18.66
C ILE A 146 19.25 -17.29 17.38
N CYS A 147 18.65 -16.89 16.24
CA CYS A 147 19.09 -17.32 14.92
C CYS A 147 20.08 -16.30 14.34
N HIS A 148 21.26 -16.77 13.95
CA HIS A 148 22.28 -15.97 13.26
C HIS A 148 22.21 -16.28 11.78
N ILE A 149 22.11 -15.25 10.95
CA ILE A 149 21.99 -15.37 9.50
C ILE A 149 23.11 -14.57 8.87
N GLN A 150 23.94 -15.25 8.06
CA GLN A 150 25.01 -14.65 7.29
C GLN A 150 24.61 -14.66 5.82
N PHE A 151 24.66 -13.52 5.16
CA PHE A 151 24.35 -13.40 3.73
C PHE A 151 25.28 -12.38 3.08
N PHE A 152 25.50 -12.55 1.78
CA PHE A 152 26.33 -11.67 0.98
C PHE A 152 25.45 -10.77 0.11
N ILE A 153 25.87 -9.51 -0.05
CA ILE A 153 25.21 -8.54 -0.92
C ILE A 153 26.17 -8.27 -2.09
N PRO A 154 25.87 -8.72 -3.32
CA PRO A 154 26.80 -8.63 -4.44
C PRO A 154 26.90 -7.23 -5.06
N ASP A 155 25.91 -6.37 -4.82
CA ASP A 155 25.81 -5.01 -5.35
C ASP A 155 25.90 -3.98 -4.22
N THR A 156 26.41 -2.79 -4.53
CA THR A 156 26.31 -1.65 -3.61
C THR A 156 24.86 -1.16 -3.57
N LEU A 157 24.26 -1.14 -2.38
CA LEU A 157 22.90 -0.62 -2.16
C LEU A 157 22.95 0.90 -2.02
N ASP A 158 22.31 1.61 -2.94
CA ASP A 158 22.10 3.05 -2.82
C ASP A 158 21.11 3.35 -1.67
N PRO A 159 21.35 4.40 -0.86
CA PRO A 159 20.40 4.80 0.18
C PRO A 159 19.00 5.15 -0.39
N PRO A 160 17.90 4.86 0.33
CA PRO A 160 17.83 4.29 1.68
C PRO A 160 17.82 2.76 1.69
N VAL A 161 18.54 2.16 2.64
CA VAL A 161 18.47 0.72 2.92
C VAL A 161 17.40 0.47 3.98
N LEU A 162 16.42 -0.38 3.65
CA LEU A 162 15.28 -0.69 4.52
C LEU A 162 15.29 -2.17 4.90
N LEU A 163 15.07 -2.45 6.18
CA LEU A 163 14.95 -3.80 6.72
C LEU A 163 13.52 -4.03 7.20
N TYR A 164 12.86 -5.03 6.64
CA TYR A 164 11.50 -5.42 7.00
C TYR A 164 11.47 -6.86 7.50
N TYR A 165 10.50 -7.15 8.37
CA TYR A 165 10.12 -8.52 8.70
C TYR A 165 8.78 -8.84 8.04
N GLN A 166 8.66 -10.03 7.46
CA GLN A 166 7.44 -10.48 6.82
C GLN A 166 6.74 -11.52 7.70
N LEU A 167 5.44 -11.31 7.95
CA LEU A 167 4.58 -12.29 8.61
C LEU A 167 3.56 -12.80 7.59
N THR A 168 3.62 -14.10 7.28
CA THR A 168 2.62 -14.76 6.44
C THR A 168 1.54 -15.39 7.33
N ASN A 169 0.31 -15.50 6.81
CA ASN A 169 -0.83 -16.07 7.53
C ASN A 169 -1.16 -15.38 8.87
N PHE A 170 -0.83 -14.10 9.01
CA PHE A 170 -1.13 -13.29 10.20
C PHE A 170 -2.29 -12.34 9.94
N TYR A 171 -3.45 -12.60 10.55
CA TYR A 171 -4.68 -11.85 10.34
C TYR A 171 -4.81 -10.64 11.26
N GLN A 172 -4.07 -9.56 10.98
CA GLN A 172 -4.14 -8.31 11.74
C GLN A 172 -5.50 -7.60 11.60
N ASN A 173 -6.14 -7.72 10.45
CA ASN A 173 -7.36 -6.98 10.12
C ASN A 173 -8.65 -7.69 10.58
N HIS A 174 -8.57 -8.55 11.59
CA HIS A 174 -9.78 -9.14 12.17
C HIS A 174 -10.46 -8.09 13.06
N ARG A 175 -11.75 -7.81 12.80
CA ARG A 175 -12.61 -6.84 13.53
C ARG A 175 -12.60 -6.92 15.07
N ARG A 176 -12.13 -8.02 15.67
CA ARG A 176 -11.95 -8.17 17.14
C ARG A 176 -10.55 -7.75 17.64
N GLY A 177 -9.56 -7.65 16.76
CA GLY A 177 -8.22 -7.14 17.06
C GLY A 177 -8.05 -5.64 16.81
N SER A 178 -9.03 -5.01 16.17
CA SER A 178 -9.06 -3.56 15.88
C SER A 178 -9.89 -2.79 16.93
N GLY A 179 -9.77 -3.14 18.21
CA GLY A 179 -10.28 -2.31 19.30
C GLY A 179 -9.25 -1.21 19.59
N PRO A 180 -9.65 0.07 19.75
CA PRO A 180 -8.68 1.11 20.08
C PRO A 180 -8.01 0.82 21.44
N GLN A 181 -6.69 0.67 21.44
CA GLN A 181 -5.88 0.71 22.67
C GLN A 181 -5.86 2.14 23.22
N HIS A 182 -6.93 2.52 23.90
CA HIS A 182 -6.94 3.69 24.78
C HIS A 182 -7.11 3.22 26.23
N GLN A 183 -6.02 2.77 26.84
CA GLN A 183 -5.85 2.78 28.31
C GLN A 183 -4.36 2.98 28.62
N TRP A 184 -3.98 4.25 28.77
CA TRP A 184 -3.09 4.78 29.80
C TRP A 184 -3.60 6.16 30.16
#